data_AF-A0A7V9PBN5-F1
#
_entry.id   AF-A0A7V9PBN5-F1
#
_cell.length_a   1.000
_cell.length_b   1.000
_cell.length_c   1.000
_cell.angle_alpha   90.00
_cell.angle_beta   90.00
_cell.angle_gamma   90.00
#
_symmetry.space_group_name_H-M   'P 1'
#
loop_
_entity.id
_entity.type
_entity.pdbx_description
1 polymer ?
#
loop_
_entity_poly.entity_id
_entity_poly.type
_entity_poly.pdbx_seq_one_letter_code
_entity_poly.pdbx_strand_id
1 'polypeptide(L)'
;GAPYVAKNGAILLAKKTANPVLPFLIEAEKFWTINSWDKLQIPKPFARARVVFQLPIEIENNADDDEIERGRVQLQQKLDEAVRFGEQWRRRRYK
;
A
#
# COMPACT_ATOMS: atom_id res chain seq x y z
N GLY A 1 -2.81 -13.41 -8.00
CA GLY A 1 -2.91 -13.59 -6.54
C GLY A 1 -4.12 -12.84 -6.03
N ALA A 2 -4.57 -13.08 -4.79
CA ALA A 2 -5.64 -12.29 -4.20
C ALA A 2 -5.22 -10.80 -4.10
N PRO A 3 -6.05 -9.85 -4.56
CA PRO A 3 -5.77 -8.43 -4.39
C PRO A 3 -5.77 -8.07 -2.90
N TYR A 4 -5.10 -6.98 -2.54
CA TYR A 4 -4.98 -6.48 -1.16
C TYR A 4 -4.27 -7.40 -0.16
N VAL A 5 -3.58 -8.45 -0.64
CA VAL A 5 -2.75 -9.32 0.21
C VAL A 5 -1.28 -9.15 -0.15
N ALA A 6 -0.52 -8.53 0.76
CA ALA A 6 0.92 -8.31 0.63
C ALA A 6 1.69 -9.63 0.52
N LYS A 7 2.71 -9.63 -0.34
CA LYS A 7 3.61 -10.75 -0.61
C LYS A 7 5.04 -10.40 -0.21
N ASN A 8 5.88 -11.41 -0.02
CA ASN A 8 7.28 -11.24 0.42
C ASN A 8 8.17 -10.48 -0.56
N GLY A 9 7.79 -10.35 -1.84
CA GLY A 9 8.65 -9.78 -2.88
C GLY A 9 9.24 -8.40 -2.53
N ALA A 10 8.42 -7.48 -1.99
CA ALA A 10 8.89 -6.14 -1.61
C ALA A 10 9.90 -6.19 -0.45
N ILE A 11 9.64 -7.03 0.55
CA ILE A 11 10.51 -7.21 1.73
C ILE A 11 11.82 -7.90 1.34
N LEU A 12 11.77 -8.92 0.48
CA LEU A 12 12.95 -9.58 -0.05
C LEU A 12 13.82 -8.63 -0.89
N LEU A 13 13.19 -7.73 -1.66
CA LEU A 13 13.93 -6.72 -2.42
C LEU A 13 14.60 -5.70 -1.50
N ALA A 14 13.89 -5.25 -0.45
CA ALA A 14 14.46 -4.37 0.57
C ALA A 14 15.70 -5.00 1.24
N LYS A 15 15.57 -6.24 1.73
CA LYS A 15 16.69 -7.05 2.26
C LYS A 15 17.88 -7.14 1.30
N LYS A 16 17.62 -7.39 0.00
CA LYS A 16 18.70 -7.55 -0.99
C LYS A 16 19.39 -6.24 -1.36
N THR A 17 18.72 -5.12 -1.20
CA THR A 17 19.19 -3.81 -1.67
C THR A 17 19.61 -2.87 -0.56
N ALA A 18 19.42 -3.26 0.72
CA ALA A 18 19.62 -2.42 1.88
C ALA A 18 18.79 -1.12 1.86
N ASN A 19 17.66 -1.12 1.14
CA ASN A 19 16.79 0.05 1.01
C ASN A 19 15.45 -0.21 1.71
N PRO A 20 14.85 0.80 2.37
CA PRO A 20 13.57 0.65 3.04
C PRO A 20 12.41 0.52 2.05
N VAL A 21 11.35 -0.16 2.47
CA VAL A 21 10.05 -0.14 1.76
C VAL A 21 9.23 1.03 2.27
N LEU A 22 8.77 1.92 1.39
CA LEU A 22 7.83 3.00 1.72
C LEU A 22 6.41 2.65 1.22
N PRO A 23 5.51 2.17 2.09
CA PRO A 23 4.14 1.89 1.69
C PRO A 23 3.37 3.18 1.45
N PHE A 24 2.59 3.24 0.37
CA PHE A 24 1.71 4.36 0.10
C PHE A 24 0.42 3.90 -0.57
N LEU A 25 -0.61 4.74 -0.50
CA LEU A 25 -1.86 4.61 -1.21
C LEU A 25 -2.15 5.88 -2.01
N ILE A 26 -2.78 5.74 -3.17
CA ILE A 26 -3.45 6.84 -3.87
C ILE A 26 -4.95 6.58 -3.79
N GLU A 27 -5.69 7.49 -3.16
CA GLU A 27 -7.15 7.44 -3.10
C GLU A 27 -7.72 8.61 -3.91
N ALA A 28 -8.58 8.31 -4.89
CA ALA A 28 -9.27 9.31 -5.68
C ALA A 28 -10.67 9.61 -5.13
N GLU A 29 -11.12 10.87 -5.20
CA GLU A 29 -12.46 11.27 -4.76
C GLU A 29 -13.54 10.67 -5.67
N LYS A 30 -13.36 10.80 -6.99
CA LYS A 30 -14.24 10.26 -8.04
C LYS A 30 -13.38 9.45 -9.00
N PHE A 31 -13.70 8.17 -9.18
CA PHE A 31 -12.93 7.28 -10.05
C PHE A 31 -13.81 6.28 -10.77
N TRP A 32 -13.25 5.69 -11.81
CA TRP A 32 -13.69 4.41 -12.36
C TRP A 32 -12.79 3.32 -11.81
N THR A 33 -13.34 2.14 -11.54
CA THR A 33 -12.55 0.95 -11.22
C THR A 33 -12.43 0.11 -12.48
N ILE A 34 -11.20 -0.19 -12.91
CA ILE A 34 -10.98 -1.13 -14.00
C ILE A 34 -11.24 -2.55 -13.47
N ASN A 35 -11.88 -3.40 -14.27
CA ASN A 35 -12.01 -4.82 -13.93
C ASN A 35 -10.72 -5.60 -14.24
N SER A 36 -9.62 -5.18 -13.61
CA SER A 36 -8.31 -5.83 -13.64
C SER A 36 -8.07 -6.61 -12.34
N TRP A 37 -7.02 -7.43 -12.33
CA TRP A 37 -6.65 -8.26 -11.18
C TRP A 37 -6.27 -7.43 -9.93
N ASP A 38 -5.90 -6.17 -10.12
CA ASP A 38 -5.50 -5.20 -9.08
C ASP A 38 -6.59 -4.16 -8.75
N LYS A 39 -7.72 -4.17 -9.47
CA LYS A 39 -8.83 -3.21 -9.29
C LYS A 39 -8.38 -1.75 -9.33
N LEU A 40 -7.52 -1.40 -10.30
CA LEU A 40 -6.98 -0.06 -10.46
C LEU A 40 -8.08 1.02 -10.51
N GLN A 41 -7.90 2.08 -9.71
CA GLN A 41 -8.73 3.28 -9.75
C GLN A 41 -8.17 4.26 -10.79
N ILE A 42 -8.98 4.63 -11.79
CA ILE A 42 -8.69 5.76 -12.68
C ILE A 42 -9.46 6.98 -12.17
N PRO A 43 -8.79 8.04 -11.69
CA PRO A 43 -9.45 9.28 -11.32
C PRO A 43 -10.23 9.86 -12.52
N LYS A 44 -11.47 10.29 -12.30
CA LYS A 44 -12.21 11.03 -13.33
C LYS A 44 -11.53 12.38 -13.60
N PRO A 45 -11.68 12.98 -14.79
CA PRO A 45 -11.17 14.33 -15.05
C PRO A 45 -11.58 15.31 -13.95
N PHE A 46 -10.61 16.10 -13.47
CA PHE A 46 -10.77 17.09 -12.40
C PHE A 46 -11.12 16.51 -11.01
N ALA A 47 -11.07 15.19 -10.83
CA ALA A 47 -11.20 14.58 -9.51
C ALA A 47 -9.98 14.92 -8.65
N ARG A 48 -10.22 15.18 -7.36
CA ARG A 48 -9.13 15.29 -6.38
C ARG A 48 -8.64 13.90 -6.02
N ALA A 49 -7.35 13.78 -5.71
CA ALA A 49 -6.78 12.57 -5.13
C ALA A 49 -5.92 12.93 -3.92
N ARG A 50 -5.72 11.97 -3.02
CA ARG A 50 -4.75 12.05 -1.93
C ARG A 50 -3.76 10.91 -2.03
N VAL A 51 -2.49 11.24 -1.84
CA VAL A 51 -1.45 10.26 -1.58
C VAL A 51 -1.28 10.14 -0.07
N VAL A 52 -1.37 8.92 0.43
CA VAL A 52 -1.24 8.59 1.86
C VAL A 52 0.05 7.82 2.01
N PHE A 53 1.06 8.44 2.62
CA PHE A 53 2.33 7.78 2.93
C PHE A 53 2.26 7.16 4.33
N GLN A 54 2.88 6.00 4.46
CA GLN A 54 3.13 5.36 5.75
C GLN A 54 4.59 5.49 6.13
N LEU A 55 4.92 5.23 7.40
CA LEU A 55 6.32 5.18 7.81
C LEU A 55 7.06 4.06 7.07
N PRO A 56 8.32 4.27 6.64
CA PRO A 56 9.14 3.25 6.01
C PRO A 56 9.25 1.97 6.87
N ILE A 57 9.48 0.84 6.21
CA ILE A 57 9.85 -0.43 6.81
C ILE A 57 11.31 -0.69 6.45
N GLU A 58 12.14 -0.81 7.47
CA GLU A 58 13.54 -1.19 7.34
C GLU A 58 13.70 -2.69 7.58
N ILE A 59 14.55 -3.32 6.79
CA ILE A 59 14.86 -4.75 6.88
C ILE A 59 16.37 -4.90 6.70
N GLU A 60 17.00 -5.56 7.66
CA GLU A 60 18.43 -5.83 7.62
C GLU A 60 18.79 -6.81 6.50
N ASN A 61 19.99 -6.65 5.92
CA ASN A 61 20.44 -7.52 4.83
C ASN A 61 20.60 -8.99 5.25
N ASN A 62 20.90 -9.24 6.52
CA ASN A 62 21.04 -10.56 7.12
C ASN A 62 19.75 -11.12 7.72
N ALA A 63 18.60 -10.46 7.49
CA ALA A 63 17.33 -10.83 8.09
C ALA A 63 16.95 -12.30 7.80
N ASP A 64 16.51 -13.04 8.82
CA ASP A 64 16.03 -14.41 8.69
C ASP A 64 14.60 -14.51 8.12
N ASP A 65 14.09 -15.72 7.95
CA ASP A 65 12.75 -15.96 7.38
C ASP A 65 11.63 -15.42 8.28
N ASP A 66 11.82 -15.44 9.60
CA ASP A 66 10.85 -14.90 10.55
C ASP A 66 10.84 -13.36 10.51
N GLU A 67 11.99 -12.73 10.33
CA GLU A 67 12.13 -11.28 10.12
C GLU A 67 11.50 -10.84 8.80
N ILE A 68 11.69 -11.62 7.74
CA ILE A 68 11.02 -11.38 6.45
C ILE A 68 9.50 -11.47 6.61
N GLU A 69 8.99 -12.49 7.32
CA GLU A 69 7.55 -12.64 7.55
C GLU A 69 7.00 -11.53 8.45
N ARG A 70 7.72 -11.10 9.49
CA ARG A 70 7.37 -9.91 10.29
C ARG A 70 7.29 -8.66 9.42
N GLY A 71 8.26 -8.45 8.53
CA GLY A 71 8.26 -7.36 7.56
C GLY A 71 7.03 -7.43 6.64
N ARG A 72 6.66 -8.62 6.16
CA ARG A 72 5.47 -8.82 5.30
C ARG A 72 4.17 -8.49 6.03
N VAL A 73 4.05 -8.91 7.29
CA VAL A 73 2.89 -8.59 8.15
C VAL A 73 2.82 -7.09 8.42
N GLN A 74 3.94 -6.44 8.73
CA GLN A 74 3.99 -5.00 8.94
C GLN A 74 3.62 -4.22 7.66
N LEU A 75 4.06 -4.69 6.49
CA LEU A 75 3.66 -4.13 5.19
C LEU A 75 2.16 -4.23 4.97
N GLN A 76 1.55 -5.39 5.22
CA GLN A 76 0.09 -5.57 5.14
C GLN A 76 -0.63 -4.56 6.03
N GLN A 77 -0.25 -4.47 7.31
CA GLN A 77 -0.88 -3.58 8.27
C GLN A 77 -0.83 -2.11 7.83
N LYS A 78 0.34 -1.63 7.40
CA LYS A 78 0.51 -0.25 6.93
C LYS A 78 -0.30 0.04 5.67
N LEU A 79 -0.35 -0.88 4.71
CA LEU A 79 -1.18 -0.73 3.52
C LEU A 79 -2.67 -0.68 3.87
N ASP A 80 -3.14 -1.56 4.75
CA ASP A 80 -4.53 -1.57 5.21
C ASP A 80 -4.89 -0.29 5.97
N GLU A 81 -3.97 0.25 6.78
CA GLU A 81 -4.12 1.55 7.44
C GLU A 81 -4.23 2.69 6.43
N ALA A 82 -3.39 2.71 5.40
CA ALA A 82 -3.45 3.70 4.33
C ALA A 82 -4.80 3.65 3.61
N VAL A 83 -5.30 2.44 3.30
CA VAL A 83 -6.63 2.21 2.68
C VAL A 83 -7.73 2.77 3.57
N ARG A 84 -7.77 2.39 4.85
CA ARG A 84 -8.77 2.92 5.78
C ARG A 84 -8.76 4.44 5.85
N PHE A 85 -7.58 5.06 5.91
CA PHE A 85 -7.46 6.52 5.95
C PHE A 85 -7.96 7.18 4.65
N GLY A 86 -7.57 6.64 3.50
CA GLY A 86 -8.03 7.11 2.18
C GLY A 86 -9.55 7.05 2.07
N GLU A 87 -10.15 5.91 2.39
CA GLU A 87 -11.60 5.72 2.34
C GLU A 87 -12.35 6.68 3.27
N GLN A 88 -11.85 6.89 4.49
CA GLN A 88 -12.44 7.84 5.44
C GLN A 88 -12.41 9.26 4.90
N TRP A 89 -11.27 9.68 4.32
CA TRP A 89 -11.18 10.98 3.67
C TRP A 89 -12.20 11.12 2.54
N ARG A 90 -12.29 10.12 1.65
CA ARG A 90 -13.25 10.15 0.54
C ARG A 90 -14.68 10.27 1.07
N ARG A 91 -15.08 9.42 2.03
CA ARG A 91 -16.45 9.41 2.59
C ARG A 91 -16.86 10.72 3.25
N ARG A 92 -15.95 11.41 3.96
CA ARG A 92 -16.25 12.70 4.62
C ARG A 92 -16.64 13.82 3.67
N ARG A 93 -16.29 13.71 2.38
CA ARG A 93 -16.53 14.76 1.37
C ARG A 93 -17.80 14.53 0.54
N TYR A 94 -18.41 13.35 0.66
CA TYR A 94 -19.71 13.02 0.08
C TYR A 94 -20.89 13.25 1.04
N LYS A 95 -20.60 13.70 2.28
CA LYS A 95 -21.56 14.34 3.17
C LYS A 95 -21.43 15.84 3.03
#